data_AF-A0A5D6XUC5-F1
#
_entry.id   AF-A0A5D6XUC5-F1
#
_cell.length_a   1.000
_cell.length_b   1.000
_cell.length_c   1.000
_cell.angle_alpha   90.00
_cell.angle_beta   90.00
_cell.angle_gamma   90.00
#
_symmetry.space_group_name_H-M   'P 1'
#
loop_
_entity.id
_entity.type
_entity.pdbx_description
1 polymer ?
#
loop_
_entity_poly.entity_id
_entity_poly.type
_entity_poly.pdbx_seq_one_letter_code
_entity_poly.pdbx_strand_id
1 'polypeptide(L)'
;MQPPAGVRVRLALSKRKNLPLVLLGATLALLGVLALLSNTPAERALESLTKDETARAADAELDALFPGKCRIKNFDELKRMSIVYTWVNGSQPCYRDSRMAAGGKHAVGGSRDREIGELMYSIRSFEKFVPWHTGQIYIVSPGHIPHWVDLTNPRLKVINQDDLFPDYAKSFLPTFNTHVIEQFLYLIPGLSDIFMQVNDDYIFTQTLAPHDIFTCSGGIKLLHEAGLISHAPPTPKKGIWISSVLNTQQEMDLRWGPQDRYFIKHAPFVYSRRAFERVHQIFDRPLYATLKSKFRGKPDMNMPLLHHYYMVSQGSKELGIPIEAPPEDEMTGYKLVLMQDDTIPQLQETFAAILGGSSPYKIVALNDEYSDMKVADVAVDFFARFLPAPSAFERKPGAPDPPLSIRKPETCEVDDSILSPFPRRIDTAQKYEVIAYRELRWVLFVNSLLRGVALGLGCMIVYVFYLLVLRRNTVPGSSSAAYDKV
;
A
#
# COMPACT_ATOMS: atom_id res chain seq x y z
N MET A 1 -13.67 44.68 -74.70
CA MET A 1 -12.79 44.72 -73.52
C MET A 1 -13.20 43.61 -72.56
N GLN A 2 -12.27 42.71 -72.23
CA GLN A 2 -12.52 41.59 -71.34
C GLN A 2 -12.44 42.08 -69.88
N PRO A 3 -13.42 41.78 -68.99
CA PRO A 3 -13.45 42.38 -67.66
C PRO A 3 -12.27 41.91 -66.80
N PRO A 4 -11.78 42.74 -65.86
CA PRO A 4 -10.64 42.43 -64.99
C PRO A 4 -10.85 41.11 -64.22
N ALA A 5 -9.77 40.35 -63.96
CA ALA A 5 -9.84 39.04 -63.31
C ALA A 5 -10.61 39.06 -61.98
N GLY A 6 -10.45 40.11 -61.18
CA GLY A 6 -11.18 40.29 -59.91
C GLY A 6 -12.71 40.43 -60.07
N VAL A 7 -13.18 40.99 -61.19
CA VAL A 7 -14.62 41.12 -61.49
C VAL A 7 -15.21 39.76 -61.91
N ARG A 8 -14.44 38.93 -62.62
CA ARG A 8 -14.89 37.57 -63.01
C ARG A 8 -14.98 36.64 -61.81
N VAL A 9 -14.05 36.73 -60.86
CA VAL A 9 -14.09 35.96 -59.61
C VAL A 9 -15.30 36.37 -58.76
N ARG A 10 -15.59 37.67 -58.63
CA ARG A 10 -16.82 38.14 -57.95
C ARG A 10 -18.11 37.71 -58.65
N LEU A 11 -18.17 37.74 -59.99
CA LEU A 11 -19.34 37.27 -60.74
C LEU A 11 -19.53 35.74 -60.61
N ALA A 12 -18.44 34.97 -60.62
CA ALA A 12 -18.48 33.52 -60.44
C ALA A 12 -18.95 33.12 -59.03
N LEU A 13 -18.61 33.93 -58.01
CA LEU A 13 -19.08 33.75 -56.62
C LEU A 13 -20.53 34.21 -56.42
N SER A 14 -21.06 35.13 -57.24
CA SER A 14 -22.45 35.61 -57.15
C SER A 14 -23.51 34.62 -57.66
N LYS A 15 -23.11 33.63 -58.48
CA LYS A 15 -24.01 32.57 -58.94
C LYS A 15 -24.06 31.45 -57.89
N ARG A 16 -25.19 31.32 -57.18
CA ARG A 16 -25.48 30.23 -56.20
C ARG A 16 -25.10 28.82 -56.68
N LYS A 17 -25.03 28.56 -58.00
CA LYS A 17 -24.63 27.27 -58.57
C LYS A 17 -23.16 26.89 -58.34
N ASN A 18 -22.25 27.86 -58.11
CA ASN A 18 -20.81 27.58 -57.97
C ASN A 18 -20.32 27.59 -56.52
N LEU A 19 -21.13 28.10 -55.59
CA LEU A 19 -20.85 28.11 -54.15
C LEU A 19 -20.56 26.71 -53.56
N PRO A 20 -21.28 25.62 -53.95
CA PRO A 20 -21.00 24.28 -53.45
C PRO A 20 -19.61 23.78 -53.87
N LEU A 21 -19.17 24.12 -55.09
CA LEU A 21 -17.88 23.68 -55.63
C LEU A 21 -16.71 24.40 -54.93
N VAL A 22 -16.87 25.70 -54.65
CA VAL A 22 -15.88 26.50 -53.93
C VAL A 22 -15.79 26.05 -52.46
N LEU A 23 -16.94 25.79 -51.82
CA LEU A 23 -16.98 25.22 -50.48
C LEU A 23 -16.30 23.85 -50.46
N LEU A 24 -16.64 22.94 -51.38
CA LEU A 24 -16.02 21.62 -51.46
C LEU A 24 -14.50 21.71 -51.65
N GLY A 25 -14.02 22.60 -52.52
CA GLY A 25 -12.59 22.84 -52.71
C GLY A 25 -11.90 23.37 -51.45
N ALA A 26 -12.53 24.30 -50.73
CA ALA A 26 -12.02 24.81 -49.46
C ALA A 26 -12.02 23.74 -48.36
N THR A 27 -13.07 22.92 -48.26
CA THR A 27 -13.14 21.82 -47.30
C THR A 27 -12.09 20.75 -47.60
N LEU A 28 -11.88 20.38 -48.86
CA LEU A 28 -10.85 19.43 -49.28
C LEU A 28 -9.44 19.97 -49.02
N ALA A 29 -9.20 21.25 -49.26
CA ALA A 29 -7.93 21.89 -48.93
C ALA A 29 -7.68 21.91 -47.42
N LEU A 30 -8.69 22.23 -46.62
CA LEU A 30 -8.60 22.21 -45.15
C LEU A 30 -8.37 20.78 -44.62
N LEU A 31 -9.08 19.79 -45.15
CA LEU A 31 -8.87 18.37 -44.83
C LEU A 31 -7.46 17.90 -45.24
N GLY A 32 -6.95 18.36 -46.38
CA GLY A 32 -5.58 18.07 -46.83
C GLY A 32 -4.52 18.68 -45.90
N VAL A 33 -4.70 19.92 -45.46
CA VAL A 33 -3.81 20.57 -44.49
C VAL A 33 -3.88 19.87 -43.13
N LEU A 34 -5.08 19.51 -42.66
CA LEU A 34 -5.26 18.75 -41.41
C LEU A 34 -4.63 17.36 -41.49
N ALA A 35 -4.74 16.66 -42.64
CA ALA A 35 -4.11 15.37 -42.86
C ALA A 35 -2.57 15.46 -42.90
N LEU A 36 -2.03 16.52 -43.51
CA LEU A 36 -0.60 16.82 -43.50
C LEU A 36 -0.08 17.11 -42.09
N LEU A 37 -0.81 17.92 -41.31
CA LEU A 37 -0.48 18.22 -39.91
C LEU A 37 -0.64 16.99 -38.99
N SER A 38 -1.63 16.13 -39.24
CA SER A 38 -1.78 14.89 -38.45
C SER A 38 -0.73 13.83 -38.82
N ASN A 39 -0.15 13.90 -40.02
CA ASN A 39 0.91 13.02 -40.48
C ASN A 39 2.31 13.61 -40.34
N THR A 40 2.49 14.80 -39.73
CA THR A 40 3.85 15.30 -39.46
C THR A 40 4.50 14.41 -38.40
N PRO A 41 5.58 13.69 -38.73
CA PRO A 41 6.25 12.77 -37.80
C PRO A 41 6.97 13.49 -36.66
N ALA A 42 7.02 14.83 -36.67
CA ALA A 42 7.88 15.64 -35.81
C ALA A 42 7.54 15.51 -34.31
N GLU A 43 6.27 15.55 -33.89
CA GLU A 43 5.94 15.50 -32.46
C GLU A 43 6.21 14.13 -31.83
N ARG A 44 5.77 13.04 -32.47
CA ARG A 44 6.06 11.69 -31.99
C ARG A 44 7.55 11.34 -32.09
N ALA A 45 8.23 11.77 -33.15
CA ALA A 45 9.66 11.56 -33.28
C ALA A 45 10.42 12.35 -32.21
N LEU A 46 10.09 13.62 -31.99
CA LEU A 46 10.70 14.45 -30.93
C LEU A 46 10.42 13.89 -29.54
N GLU A 47 9.20 13.43 -29.25
CA GLU A 47 8.86 12.78 -27.99
C GLU A 47 9.62 11.45 -27.81
N SER A 48 9.81 10.68 -28.89
CA SER A 48 10.60 9.45 -28.83
C SER A 48 12.11 9.71 -28.67
N LEU A 49 12.64 10.74 -29.34
CA LEU A 49 14.05 11.13 -29.29
C LEU A 49 14.40 11.71 -27.92
N THR A 50 13.54 12.57 -27.38
CA THR A 50 13.70 13.12 -26.02
C THR A 50 13.63 12.01 -24.97
N LYS A 51 12.71 11.03 -25.11
CA LYS A 51 12.68 9.84 -24.25
C LYS A 51 13.97 9.03 -24.34
N ASP A 52 14.49 8.79 -25.54
CA ASP A 52 15.74 8.02 -25.74
C ASP A 52 16.96 8.76 -25.17
N GLU A 53 17.06 10.08 -25.34
CA GLU A 53 18.12 10.91 -24.75
C GLU A 53 18.04 10.94 -23.22
N THR A 54 16.85 11.14 -22.63
CA THR A 54 16.68 11.08 -21.17
C THR A 54 17.04 9.72 -20.59
N ALA A 55 16.68 8.65 -21.30
CA ALA A 55 16.98 7.29 -20.87
C ALA A 55 18.49 7.01 -20.91
N ARG A 56 19.20 7.48 -21.96
CA ARG A 56 20.68 7.37 -22.03
C ARG A 56 21.39 8.18 -20.94
N ALA A 57 20.89 9.37 -20.62
CA ALA A 57 21.46 10.19 -19.55
C ALA A 57 21.27 9.52 -18.17
N ALA A 58 20.08 8.94 -17.93
CA ALA A 58 19.80 8.20 -16.70
C ALA A 58 20.64 6.93 -16.57
N ASP A 59 20.89 6.23 -17.69
CA ASP A 59 21.77 5.06 -17.71
C ASP A 59 23.21 5.44 -17.36
N ALA A 60 23.73 6.55 -17.92
CA ALA A 60 25.09 7.01 -17.62
C ALA A 60 25.26 7.43 -16.15
N GLU A 61 24.23 8.04 -15.55
CA GLU A 61 24.21 8.38 -14.12
C GLU A 61 24.18 7.12 -13.24
N LEU A 62 23.37 6.13 -13.60
CA LEU A 62 23.28 4.86 -12.89
C LEU A 62 24.58 4.06 -12.99
N ASP A 63 25.19 3.98 -14.17
CA ASP A 63 26.46 3.29 -14.40
C ASP A 63 27.62 3.96 -13.65
N ALA A 64 27.60 5.29 -13.55
CA ALA A 64 28.59 6.04 -12.76
C ALA A 64 28.46 5.76 -11.26
N LEU A 65 27.23 5.65 -10.75
CA LEU A 65 26.97 5.38 -9.33
C LEU A 65 27.12 3.89 -8.96
N PHE A 66 26.77 2.99 -9.88
CA PHE A 66 26.67 1.54 -9.63
C PHE A 66 27.28 0.72 -10.78
N PRO A 67 28.62 0.76 -10.95
CA PRO A 67 29.29 0.11 -12.08
C PRO A 67 29.10 -1.41 -12.08
N GLY A 68 28.90 -1.98 -13.27
CA GLY A 68 28.76 -3.44 -13.47
C GLY A 68 27.38 -4.01 -13.13
N LYS A 69 26.41 -3.18 -12.76
CA LYS A 69 25.01 -3.59 -12.60
C LYS A 69 24.26 -3.55 -13.94
N CYS A 70 23.19 -4.33 -14.04
CA CYS A 70 22.34 -4.34 -15.23
C CYS A 70 21.55 -3.02 -15.36
N ARG A 71 21.18 -2.65 -16.59
CA ARG A 71 20.17 -1.61 -16.79
C ARG A 71 18.79 -2.07 -16.29
N ILE A 72 18.13 -1.24 -15.49
CA ILE A 72 16.72 -1.47 -15.09
C ILE A 72 15.80 -0.89 -16.17
N LYS A 73 14.99 -1.73 -16.81
CA LYS A 73 14.24 -1.38 -18.03
C LYS A 73 13.38 -0.10 -17.95
N ASN A 74 12.75 0.16 -16.80
CA ASN A 74 11.86 1.30 -16.56
C ASN A 74 12.42 2.25 -15.48
N PHE A 75 13.75 2.33 -15.34
CA PHE A 75 14.40 3.09 -14.28
C PHE A 75 13.96 4.56 -14.21
N ASP A 76 13.74 5.21 -15.35
CA ASP A 76 13.27 6.60 -15.37
C ASP A 76 11.92 6.79 -14.66
N GLU A 77 11.02 5.82 -14.74
CA GLU A 77 9.77 5.86 -13.98
C GLU A 77 10.03 5.57 -12.50
N LEU A 78 10.81 4.53 -12.21
CA LEU A 78 11.09 4.08 -10.84
C LEU A 78 11.88 5.11 -10.02
N LYS A 79 12.81 5.86 -10.63
CA LYS A 79 13.53 6.95 -9.96
C LYS A 79 12.59 8.09 -9.53
N ARG A 80 11.42 8.21 -10.16
CA ARG A 80 10.35 9.16 -9.81
C ARG A 80 9.25 8.55 -8.94
N MET A 81 9.43 7.32 -8.43
CA MET A 81 8.43 6.67 -7.57
C MET A 81 8.10 7.55 -6.36
N SER A 82 6.87 7.50 -5.90
CA SER A 82 6.47 8.15 -4.67
C SER A 82 7.04 7.43 -3.46
N ILE A 83 7.47 8.20 -2.45
CA ILE A 83 7.80 7.71 -1.11
C ILE A 83 6.67 8.12 -0.18
N VAL A 84 6.17 7.18 0.62
CA VAL A 84 5.06 7.40 1.54
C VAL A 84 5.52 7.07 2.95
N TYR A 85 5.75 8.10 3.74
CA TYR A 85 5.99 7.99 5.17
C TYR A 85 4.68 7.93 5.94
N THR A 86 4.59 7.02 6.90
CA THR A 86 3.52 7.04 7.92
C THR A 86 4.11 7.49 9.24
N TRP A 87 3.47 8.45 9.88
CA TRP A 87 4.01 9.06 11.10
C TRP A 87 2.91 9.55 12.04
N VAL A 88 3.20 9.55 13.34
CA VAL A 88 2.30 10.04 14.36
C VAL A 88 3.02 10.75 15.50
N ASN A 89 2.32 11.63 16.20
CA ASN A 89 2.81 12.32 17.38
C ASN A 89 1.78 12.22 18.51
N GLY A 90 2.00 11.26 19.40
CA GLY A 90 1.23 10.94 20.59
C GLY A 90 1.27 12.01 21.67
N SER A 91 2.04 13.08 21.51
CA SER A 91 2.03 14.24 22.41
C SER A 91 0.96 15.26 22.03
N GLN A 92 0.34 15.17 20.85
CA GLN A 92 -0.70 16.11 20.41
C GLN A 92 -1.97 15.96 21.30
N PRO A 93 -2.45 17.04 21.97
CA PRO A 93 -3.54 16.95 22.95
C PRO A 93 -4.81 16.28 22.41
N CYS A 94 -5.31 16.75 21.26
CA CYS A 94 -6.51 16.20 20.64
C CYS A 94 -6.38 14.74 20.22
N TYR A 95 -5.19 14.34 19.79
CA TYR A 95 -4.92 12.95 19.43
C TYR A 95 -4.90 12.05 20.67
N ARG A 96 -4.30 12.53 21.78
CA ARG A 96 -4.31 11.84 23.07
C ARG A 96 -5.72 11.64 23.60
N ASP A 97 -6.55 12.69 23.56
CA ASP A 97 -7.94 12.62 24.02
C ASP A 97 -8.75 11.64 23.17
N SER A 98 -8.56 11.67 21.85
CA SER A 98 -9.20 10.73 20.93
C SER A 98 -8.81 9.27 21.20
N ARG A 99 -7.51 9.00 21.44
CA ARG A 99 -7.02 7.67 21.81
C ARG A 99 -7.55 7.22 23.16
N MET A 100 -7.57 8.12 24.15
CA MET A 100 -8.09 7.83 25.48
C MET A 100 -9.58 7.49 25.44
N ALA A 101 -10.37 8.22 24.64
CA ALA A 101 -11.79 7.93 24.44
C ALA A 101 -12.02 6.56 23.76
N ALA A 102 -11.15 6.15 22.84
CA ALA A 102 -11.29 4.90 22.11
C ALA A 102 -10.74 3.66 22.85
N GLY A 103 -9.68 3.81 23.65
CA GLY A 103 -8.94 2.68 24.22
C GLY A 103 -8.57 2.81 25.71
N GLY A 104 -9.01 3.88 26.38
CA GLY A 104 -8.73 4.14 27.79
C GLY A 104 -7.27 4.51 28.06
N LYS A 105 -6.87 4.45 29.34
CA LYS A 105 -5.54 4.89 29.81
C LYS A 105 -4.37 4.13 29.17
N HIS A 106 -4.55 2.87 28.82
CA HIS A 106 -3.49 2.05 28.19
C HIS A 106 -3.22 2.42 26.73
N ALA A 107 -4.10 3.22 26.12
CA ALA A 107 -3.97 3.64 24.74
C ALA A 107 -3.15 4.93 24.56
N VAL A 108 -2.66 5.55 25.64
CA VAL A 108 -1.92 6.82 25.61
C VAL A 108 -0.60 6.73 26.36
N GLY A 109 0.39 7.53 25.93
CA GLY A 109 1.63 7.76 26.70
C GLY A 109 2.69 6.66 26.58
N GLY A 110 2.60 5.78 25.58
CA GLY A 110 3.62 4.77 25.30
C GLY A 110 4.82 5.33 24.54
N SER A 111 5.82 4.48 24.29
CA SER A 111 6.93 4.74 23.37
C SER A 111 6.48 4.70 21.91
N ARG A 112 5.62 3.73 21.55
CA ARG A 112 5.10 3.46 20.19
C ARG A 112 4.34 4.58 19.47
N ASP A 113 4.07 5.70 20.13
CA ASP A 113 3.49 6.87 19.49
C ASP A 113 4.21 8.16 19.89
N ARG A 114 5.39 8.07 20.48
CA ARG A 114 6.14 9.24 20.93
C ARG A 114 7.07 9.71 19.84
N GLU A 115 6.94 10.98 19.48
CA GLU A 115 7.87 11.64 18.57
C GLU A 115 9.18 11.99 19.29
N ILE A 116 10.31 11.46 18.80
CA ILE A 116 11.67 11.79 19.30
C ILE A 116 12.63 12.32 18.21
N GLY A 117 12.13 12.61 17.01
CA GLY A 117 12.90 13.11 15.87
C GLY A 117 13.13 12.09 14.75
N GLU A 118 12.64 10.86 14.90
CA GLU A 118 12.92 9.74 13.99
C GLU A 118 12.55 10.04 12.55
N LEU A 119 11.35 10.56 12.29
CA LEU A 119 10.93 10.91 10.93
C LEU A 119 11.89 11.92 10.25
N MET A 120 12.35 12.92 11.00
CA MET A 120 13.30 13.92 10.50
C MET A 120 14.59 13.25 10.05
N TYR A 121 15.16 12.40 10.91
CA TYR A 121 16.40 11.71 10.63
C TYR A 121 16.25 10.61 9.58
N SER A 122 15.11 9.93 9.53
CA SER A 122 14.78 9.00 8.45
C SER A 122 14.80 9.71 7.10
N ILE A 123 14.15 10.88 6.97
CA ILE A 123 14.15 11.65 5.72
C ILE A 123 15.54 12.22 5.39
N ARG A 124 16.30 12.73 6.37
CA ARG A 124 17.72 13.11 6.17
C ARG A 124 18.55 11.94 5.64
N SER A 125 18.36 10.76 6.22
CA SER A 125 19.08 9.56 5.81
C SER A 125 18.69 9.11 4.41
N PHE A 126 17.40 9.16 4.08
CA PHE A 126 16.89 8.86 2.75
C PHE A 126 17.50 9.78 1.69
N GLU A 127 17.47 11.10 1.91
CA GLU A 127 18.07 12.07 0.98
C GLU A 127 19.58 11.82 0.77
N LYS A 128 20.30 11.50 1.86
CA LYS A 128 21.74 11.23 1.80
C LYS A 128 22.09 9.94 1.07
N PHE A 129 21.31 8.88 1.27
CA PHE A 129 21.68 7.52 0.86
C PHE A 129 20.84 6.96 -0.30
N VAL A 130 19.85 7.69 -0.79
CA VAL A 130 19.05 7.32 -1.97
C VAL A 130 19.11 8.47 -3.01
N PRO A 131 20.32 8.89 -3.45
CA PRO A 131 20.48 10.13 -4.22
C PRO A 131 19.87 10.09 -5.62
N TRP A 132 19.62 8.88 -6.15
CA TRP A 132 18.99 8.68 -7.46
C TRP A 132 17.48 8.97 -7.45
N HIS A 133 16.86 9.07 -6.28
CA HIS A 133 15.43 9.32 -6.15
C HIS A 133 15.07 10.79 -6.39
N THR A 134 14.14 11.01 -7.32
CA THR A 134 13.67 12.35 -7.73
C THR A 134 12.15 12.52 -7.59
N GLY A 135 11.45 11.50 -7.11
CA GLY A 135 9.99 11.49 -6.97
C GLY A 135 9.44 12.32 -5.80
N GLN A 136 8.13 12.27 -5.62
CA GLN A 136 7.42 12.96 -4.55
C GLN A 136 7.52 12.19 -3.22
N ILE A 137 7.68 12.91 -2.12
CA ILE A 137 7.59 12.38 -0.75
C ILE A 137 6.25 12.81 -0.15
N TYR A 138 5.54 11.87 0.45
CA TYR A 138 4.29 12.08 1.16
C TYR A 138 4.47 11.70 2.62
N ILE A 139 4.05 12.55 3.55
CA ILE A 139 3.95 12.23 4.98
C ILE A 139 2.47 12.10 5.31
N VAL A 140 2.03 10.88 5.62
CA VAL A 140 0.65 10.57 6.02
C VAL A 140 0.58 10.52 7.54
N SER A 141 -0.26 11.38 8.12
CA SER A 141 -0.41 11.51 9.57
C SER A 141 -1.89 11.75 9.94
N PRO A 142 -2.30 11.59 11.21
CA PRO A 142 -3.67 11.89 11.65
C PRO A 142 -3.91 13.39 11.84
N GLY A 143 -3.55 14.19 10.83
CA GLY A 143 -3.66 15.65 10.85
C GLY A 143 -2.55 16.33 11.67
N HIS A 144 -1.39 15.68 11.81
CA HIS A 144 -0.22 16.25 12.47
C HIS A 144 0.78 16.77 11.43
N ILE A 145 1.48 17.84 11.79
CA ILE A 145 2.47 18.48 10.92
C ILE A 145 3.81 18.44 11.66
N PRO A 146 4.85 17.79 11.11
CA PRO A 146 6.15 17.77 11.76
C PRO A 146 6.72 19.20 11.86
N HIS A 147 7.14 19.58 13.06
CA HIS A 147 7.55 20.96 13.36
C HIS A 147 8.74 21.45 12.49
N TRP A 148 9.55 20.56 11.96
CA TRP A 148 10.76 20.87 11.19
C TRP A 148 10.51 20.98 9.67
N VAL A 149 9.36 20.52 9.17
CA VAL A 149 9.09 20.40 7.72
C VAL A 149 8.88 21.76 7.06
N ASP A 150 9.50 21.97 5.90
CA ASP A 150 9.17 23.05 4.97
C ASP A 150 7.96 22.69 4.11
N LEU A 151 6.78 23.18 4.48
CA LEU A 151 5.53 22.97 3.74
C LEU A 151 5.50 23.63 2.36
N THR A 152 6.47 24.49 2.03
CA THR A 152 6.58 25.12 0.71
C THR A 152 7.40 24.29 -0.28
N ASN A 153 8.07 23.23 0.19
CA ASN A 153 8.88 22.38 -0.66
C ASN A 153 7.99 21.58 -1.64
N PRO A 154 8.14 21.73 -2.97
CA PRO A 154 7.26 21.08 -3.93
C PRO A 154 7.40 19.55 -3.96
N ARG A 155 8.52 18.99 -3.48
CA ARG A 155 8.79 17.55 -3.43
C ARG A 155 8.26 16.87 -2.17
N LEU A 156 7.75 17.60 -1.19
CA LEU A 156 7.17 17.03 0.04
C LEU A 156 5.73 17.50 0.25
N LYS A 157 4.83 16.57 0.58
CA LYS A 157 3.44 16.88 0.93
C LYS A 157 3.04 16.18 2.22
N VAL A 158 2.48 16.93 3.16
CA VAL A 158 1.82 16.36 4.34
C VAL A 158 0.36 16.08 3.98
N ILE A 159 -0.14 14.90 4.35
CA ILE A 159 -1.49 14.43 4.06
C ILE A 159 -2.16 13.99 5.36
N ASN A 160 -3.38 14.49 5.59
CA ASN A 160 -4.24 13.97 6.63
C ASN A 160 -4.75 12.58 6.22
N GLN A 161 -4.45 11.56 7.02
CA GLN A 161 -4.81 10.17 6.73
C GLN A 161 -6.31 9.98 6.51
N ASP A 162 -7.14 10.75 7.24
CA ASP A 162 -8.60 10.62 7.22
C ASP A 162 -9.19 11.02 5.84
N ASP A 163 -8.46 11.84 5.07
CA ASP A 163 -8.83 12.25 3.71
C ASP A 163 -8.73 11.08 2.72
N LEU A 164 -7.89 10.08 3.03
CA LEU A 164 -7.71 8.89 2.18
C LEU A 164 -8.84 7.88 2.34
N PHE A 165 -9.68 7.99 3.38
CA PHE A 165 -10.70 6.99 3.65
C PHE A 165 -11.91 7.16 2.71
N PRO A 166 -12.28 6.11 1.96
CA PRO A 166 -13.49 6.14 1.15
C PRO A 166 -14.74 6.27 2.03
N ASP A 167 -15.86 6.76 1.46
CA ASP A 167 -17.06 7.10 2.24
C ASP A 167 -17.60 5.93 3.08
N TYR A 168 -17.52 4.68 2.57
CA TYR A 168 -17.93 3.48 3.32
C TYR A 168 -17.05 3.18 4.54
N ALA A 169 -15.81 3.71 4.55
CA ALA A 169 -14.84 3.51 5.62
C ALA A 169 -14.82 4.67 6.62
N LYS A 170 -15.40 5.84 6.28
CA LYS A 170 -15.36 7.03 7.15
C LYS A 170 -16.03 6.85 8.49
N SER A 171 -17.06 6.01 8.59
CA SER A 171 -17.72 5.68 9.88
C SER A 171 -16.80 4.94 10.86
N PHE A 172 -15.65 4.42 10.40
CA PHE A 172 -14.66 3.76 11.24
C PHE A 172 -13.56 4.71 11.75
N LEU A 173 -13.61 5.99 11.40
CA LEU A 173 -12.72 7.01 11.97
C LEU A 173 -13.15 7.42 13.39
N PRO A 174 -12.24 8.00 14.21
CA PRO A 174 -10.79 7.96 14.02
C PRO A 174 -10.27 6.53 14.13
N THR A 175 -9.13 6.24 13.51
CA THR A 175 -8.41 4.98 13.65
C THR A 175 -6.94 5.22 13.98
N PHE A 176 -6.39 4.37 14.84
CA PHE A 176 -5.00 4.35 15.29
C PHE A 176 -4.31 3.06 14.85
N ASN A 177 -4.95 2.34 13.94
CA ASN A 177 -4.53 1.02 13.50
C ASN A 177 -3.80 1.12 12.16
N THR A 178 -2.48 0.94 12.19
CA THR A 178 -1.65 0.82 10.97
C THR A 178 -2.22 -0.14 9.93
N HIS A 179 -2.78 -1.30 10.34
CA HIS A 179 -3.36 -2.26 9.40
C HIS A 179 -4.60 -1.71 8.67
N VAL A 180 -5.24 -0.69 9.22
CA VAL A 180 -6.33 0.05 8.57
C VAL A 180 -5.78 1.19 7.73
N ILE A 181 -4.83 1.97 8.25
CA ILE A 181 -4.24 3.12 7.55
C ILE A 181 -3.55 2.69 6.25
N GLU A 182 -2.74 1.63 6.31
CA GLU A 182 -2.01 1.09 5.15
C GLU A 182 -2.94 0.60 4.03
N GLN A 183 -4.19 0.23 4.35
CA GLN A 183 -5.15 -0.18 3.32
C GLN A 183 -5.43 0.92 2.32
N PHE A 184 -5.27 2.20 2.69
CA PHE A 184 -5.74 3.33 1.89
C PHE A 184 -4.62 4.25 1.38
N LEU A 185 -3.35 3.95 1.66
CA LEU A 185 -2.21 4.74 1.14
C LEU A 185 -2.21 4.83 -0.39
N TYR A 186 -2.66 3.77 -1.08
CA TYR A 186 -2.77 3.74 -2.54
C TYR A 186 -3.77 4.76 -3.12
N LEU A 187 -4.61 5.37 -2.28
CA LEU A 187 -5.59 6.38 -2.68
C LEU A 187 -5.02 7.80 -2.71
N ILE A 188 -3.75 8.00 -2.33
CA ILE A 188 -3.07 9.29 -2.46
C ILE A 188 -3.14 9.77 -3.95
N PRO A 189 -3.79 10.91 -4.24
CA PRO A 189 -3.75 11.52 -5.56
C PRO A 189 -2.33 11.84 -6.02
N GLY A 190 -2.01 11.52 -7.27
CA GLY A 190 -0.67 11.71 -7.83
C GLY A 190 0.36 10.70 -7.33
N LEU A 191 -0.07 9.63 -6.66
CA LEU A 191 0.80 8.50 -6.32
C LEU A 191 1.17 7.73 -7.60
N SER A 192 2.46 7.45 -7.78
CA SER A 192 2.95 6.55 -8.82
C SER A 192 2.35 5.14 -8.65
N ASP A 193 2.31 4.34 -9.72
CA ASP A 193 1.83 2.96 -9.57
C ASP A 193 2.76 2.17 -8.65
N ILE A 194 4.07 2.20 -8.90
CA ILE A 194 5.06 1.67 -7.95
C ILE A 194 5.42 2.77 -6.95
N PHE A 195 5.24 2.54 -5.67
CA PHE A 195 5.61 3.46 -4.60
C PHE A 195 6.24 2.71 -3.42
N MET A 196 7.06 3.39 -2.64
CA MET A 196 7.70 2.82 -1.45
C MET A 196 7.04 3.39 -0.20
N GLN A 197 6.50 2.53 0.66
CA GLN A 197 6.12 2.90 2.02
C GLN A 197 7.32 2.74 2.94
N VAL A 198 7.54 3.74 3.79
CA VAL A 198 8.65 3.81 4.73
C VAL A 198 8.05 4.17 6.09
N ASN A 199 8.35 3.42 7.14
CA ASN A 199 8.02 3.88 8.48
C ASN A 199 8.97 5.03 8.89
N ASP A 200 8.52 5.85 9.82
CA ASP A 200 9.30 6.95 10.40
C ASP A 200 10.60 6.49 11.10
N ASP A 201 10.65 5.24 11.55
CA ASP A 201 11.74 4.61 12.29
C ASP A 201 12.79 3.90 11.39
N TYR A 202 12.71 4.06 10.07
CA TYR A 202 13.66 3.45 9.12
C TYR A 202 14.81 4.40 8.80
N ILE A 203 16.03 4.05 9.20
CA ILE A 203 17.24 4.84 8.97
C ILE A 203 18.10 4.17 7.91
N PHE A 204 18.36 4.90 6.82
CA PHE A 204 19.28 4.49 5.78
C PHE A 204 20.71 4.79 6.26
N THR A 205 21.57 3.78 6.28
CA THR A 205 22.92 3.87 6.87
C THR A 205 24.02 3.74 5.84
N GLN A 206 23.68 3.27 4.63
CA GLN A 206 24.56 3.22 3.46
C GLN A 206 23.76 3.48 2.19
N THR A 207 24.46 3.81 1.09
CA THR A 207 23.83 4.04 -0.21
C THR A 207 23.01 2.83 -0.64
N LEU A 208 21.70 3.04 -0.86
CA LEU A 208 20.80 2.04 -1.39
C LEU A 208 20.81 2.15 -2.92
N ALA A 209 21.25 1.09 -3.59
CA ALA A 209 21.18 1.03 -5.05
C ALA A 209 19.74 0.74 -5.50
N PRO A 210 19.30 1.20 -6.68
CA PRO A 210 18.02 0.79 -7.25
C PRO A 210 17.85 -0.74 -7.32
N HIS A 211 18.95 -1.45 -7.59
CA HIS A 211 18.99 -2.92 -7.63
C HIS A 211 18.77 -3.60 -6.29
N ASP A 212 18.82 -2.88 -5.17
CA ASP A 212 18.50 -3.45 -3.86
C ASP A 212 16.99 -3.67 -3.69
N ILE A 213 16.17 -2.96 -4.47
CA ILE A 213 14.70 -2.98 -4.38
C ILE A 213 14.00 -3.30 -5.71
N PHE A 214 14.71 -3.21 -6.83
CA PHE A 214 14.19 -3.49 -8.17
C PHE A 214 15.00 -4.54 -8.91
N THR A 215 14.33 -5.28 -9.79
CA THR A 215 14.97 -6.23 -10.70
C THR A 215 15.40 -5.53 -12.00
N CYS A 216 16.31 -6.12 -12.76
CA CYS A 216 16.71 -5.60 -14.08
C CYS A 216 15.52 -5.46 -15.05
N SER A 217 14.51 -6.32 -14.90
CA SER A 217 13.30 -6.28 -15.73
C SER A 217 12.35 -5.14 -15.36
N GLY A 218 12.64 -4.38 -14.30
CA GLY A 218 11.78 -3.30 -13.81
C GLY A 218 10.73 -3.74 -12.80
N GLY A 219 10.90 -4.93 -12.23
CA GLY A 219 10.01 -5.51 -11.23
C GLY A 219 10.42 -5.19 -9.80
N ILE A 220 9.60 -5.63 -8.85
CA ILE A 220 9.76 -5.45 -7.42
C ILE A 220 10.61 -6.61 -6.85
N LYS A 221 11.59 -6.31 -5.99
CA LYS A 221 12.24 -7.33 -5.15
C LYS A 221 11.43 -7.56 -3.87
N LEU A 222 11.03 -8.81 -3.62
CA LEU A 222 10.34 -9.25 -2.41
C LEU A 222 11.36 -9.54 -1.31
N LEU A 223 11.57 -8.60 -0.40
CA LEU A 223 12.42 -8.81 0.77
C LEU A 223 11.68 -9.62 1.84
N HIS A 224 12.25 -10.75 2.25
CA HIS A 224 11.68 -11.62 3.27
C HIS A 224 12.72 -12.15 4.26
N GLU A 225 12.24 -12.61 5.41
CA GLU A 225 13.02 -13.34 6.40
C GLU A 225 13.11 -14.83 6.03
N ALA A 226 14.07 -15.56 6.60
CA ALA A 226 14.21 -17.00 6.36
C ALA A 226 13.05 -17.84 6.96
N GLY A 227 12.31 -17.29 7.92
CA GLY A 227 11.25 -18.00 8.63
C GLY A 227 9.98 -18.21 7.78
N LEU A 228 9.46 -19.44 7.78
CA LEU A 228 8.18 -19.78 7.16
C LEU A 228 7.00 -19.44 8.07
N ILE A 229 5.91 -19.00 7.43
CA ILE A 229 4.64 -18.70 8.09
C ILE A 229 3.82 -19.99 8.19
N SER A 230 3.32 -20.29 9.38
CA SER A 230 2.50 -21.47 9.61
C SER A 230 1.15 -21.40 8.90
N HIS A 231 0.73 -22.51 8.29
CA HIS A 231 -0.62 -22.73 7.77
C HIS A 231 -1.68 -22.95 8.86
N ALA A 232 -1.30 -22.95 10.14
CA ALA A 232 -2.27 -23.07 11.23
C ALA A 232 -2.94 -21.71 11.51
N PRO A 233 -4.24 -21.69 11.88
CA PRO A 233 -4.90 -20.46 12.30
C PRO A 233 -4.27 -19.92 13.59
N PRO A 234 -4.37 -18.61 13.87
CA PRO A 234 -3.85 -18.06 15.11
C PRO A 234 -4.60 -18.60 16.32
N THR A 235 -3.84 -18.96 17.36
CA THR A 235 -4.42 -19.39 18.64
C THR A 235 -4.66 -18.18 19.55
N PRO A 236 -5.55 -18.27 20.56
CA PRO A 236 -5.79 -17.17 21.48
C PRO A 236 -4.54 -16.66 22.22
N LYS A 237 -3.49 -17.48 22.35
CA LYS A 237 -2.22 -17.11 23.01
C LYS A 237 -1.27 -16.32 22.11
N LYS A 238 -1.48 -16.31 20.79
CA LYS A 238 -0.62 -15.60 19.84
C LYS A 238 -0.81 -14.08 19.99
N GLY A 239 0.29 -13.35 19.83
CA GLY A 239 0.31 -11.88 19.84
C GLY A 239 -0.49 -11.28 18.68
N ILE A 240 -0.80 -9.99 18.78
CA ILE A 240 -1.63 -9.28 17.79
C ILE A 240 -0.99 -9.31 16.39
N TRP A 241 0.28 -8.91 16.28
CA TRP A 241 0.97 -8.85 14.98
C TRP A 241 1.03 -10.22 14.31
N ILE A 242 1.49 -11.25 15.02
CA ILE A 242 1.57 -12.62 14.48
C ILE A 242 0.17 -13.16 14.12
N SER A 243 -0.89 -12.76 14.84
CA SER A 243 -2.26 -13.14 14.47
C SER A 243 -2.66 -12.55 13.13
N SER A 244 -2.30 -11.29 12.85
CA SER A 244 -2.57 -10.67 11.54
C SER A 244 -1.85 -11.38 10.38
N VAL A 245 -0.61 -11.82 10.62
CA VAL A 245 0.19 -12.59 9.66
C VAL A 245 -0.47 -13.94 9.38
N LEU A 246 -0.87 -14.67 10.43
CA LEU A 246 -1.53 -15.96 10.28
C LEU A 246 -2.92 -15.85 9.63
N ASN A 247 -3.72 -14.85 9.97
CA ASN A 247 -5.00 -14.58 9.27
C ASN A 247 -4.77 -14.36 7.78
N THR A 248 -3.73 -13.60 7.44
CA THR A 248 -3.38 -13.33 6.05
C THR A 248 -2.96 -14.60 5.34
N GLN A 249 -2.12 -15.44 5.96
CA GLN A 249 -1.76 -16.76 5.42
C GLN A 249 -3.00 -17.63 5.17
N GLN A 250 -3.96 -17.67 6.11
CA GLN A 250 -5.22 -18.41 5.92
C GLN A 250 -6.01 -17.89 4.70
N GLU A 251 -6.17 -16.58 4.56
CA GLU A 251 -6.90 -16.00 3.43
C GLU A 251 -6.19 -16.26 2.09
N MET A 252 -4.85 -16.29 2.07
CA MET A 252 -4.07 -16.68 0.90
C MET A 252 -4.24 -18.17 0.57
N ASP A 253 -4.15 -19.06 1.57
CA ASP A 253 -4.30 -20.50 1.40
C ASP A 253 -5.69 -20.87 0.90
N LEU A 254 -6.73 -20.20 1.41
CA LEU A 254 -8.11 -20.39 0.96
C LEU A 254 -8.31 -20.06 -0.52
N ARG A 255 -7.46 -19.22 -1.13
CA ARG A 255 -7.61 -18.72 -2.51
C ARG A 255 -6.71 -19.42 -3.51
N TRP A 256 -5.42 -19.57 -3.18
CA TRP A 256 -4.42 -20.14 -4.09
C TRP A 256 -3.85 -21.47 -3.58
N GLY A 257 -4.44 -22.04 -2.53
CA GLY A 257 -3.95 -23.26 -1.89
C GLY A 257 -2.76 -23.01 -0.95
N PRO A 258 -2.43 -24.02 -0.13
CA PRO A 258 -1.28 -23.96 0.77
C PRO A 258 0.01 -23.82 -0.04
N GLN A 259 0.77 -22.76 0.23
CA GLN A 259 2.09 -22.51 -0.33
C GLN A 259 3.02 -21.99 0.78
N ASP A 260 4.28 -22.38 0.71
CA ASP A 260 5.30 -21.85 1.61
C ASP A 260 5.43 -20.33 1.37
N ARG A 261 5.21 -19.58 2.46
CA ARG A 261 5.34 -18.12 2.47
C ARG A 261 6.20 -17.73 3.65
N TYR A 262 7.08 -16.78 3.43
CA TYR A 262 8.02 -16.24 4.40
C TYR A 262 7.49 -14.98 5.06
N PHE A 263 7.93 -14.70 6.28
CA PHE A 263 7.71 -13.37 6.88
C PHE A 263 8.35 -12.29 6.00
N ILE A 264 7.66 -11.18 5.77
CA ILE A 264 8.23 -10.04 5.03
C ILE A 264 9.30 -9.38 5.90
N LYS A 265 10.40 -8.94 5.28
CA LYS A 265 11.48 -8.23 5.97
C LYS A 265 10.94 -6.95 6.62
N HIS A 266 11.41 -6.62 7.82
CA HIS A 266 11.09 -5.33 8.43
C HIS A 266 11.96 -4.22 7.81
N ALA A 267 11.56 -3.77 6.62
CA ALA A 267 12.26 -2.82 5.76
C ALA A 267 11.23 -2.06 4.90
N PRO A 268 11.61 -0.99 4.17
CA PRO A 268 10.69 -0.28 3.28
C PRO A 268 9.92 -1.23 2.34
N PHE A 269 8.61 -1.06 2.27
CA PHE A 269 7.75 -1.89 1.43
C PHE A 269 7.52 -1.25 0.07
N VAL A 270 7.86 -1.96 -1.00
CA VAL A 270 7.62 -1.49 -2.37
C VAL A 270 6.30 -2.06 -2.88
N TYR A 271 5.33 -1.17 -3.05
CA TYR A 271 3.97 -1.53 -3.43
C TYR A 271 3.63 -1.11 -4.85
N SER A 272 2.73 -1.86 -5.47
CA SER A 272 1.92 -1.40 -6.61
C SER A 272 0.54 -0.89 -6.14
N ARG A 273 0.15 0.31 -6.58
CA ARG A 273 -1.18 0.90 -6.40
C ARG A 273 -2.26 0.06 -7.08
N ARG A 274 -2.02 -0.39 -8.31
CA ARG A 274 -2.94 -1.31 -9.03
C ARG A 274 -3.12 -2.64 -8.30
N ALA A 275 -2.07 -3.14 -7.64
CA ALA A 275 -2.19 -4.33 -6.81
C ALA A 275 -3.04 -4.09 -5.56
N PHE A 276 -2.95 -2.93 -4.90
CA PHE A 276 -3.88 -2.58 -3.82
C PHE A 276 -5.34 -2.54 -4.30
N GLU A 277 -5.62 -1.94 -5.47
CA GLU A 277 -6.97 -1.95 -6.06
C GLU A 277 -7.51 -3.38 -6.21
N ARG A 278 -6.68 -4.32 -6.67
CA ARG A 278 -7.06 -5.74 -6.77
C ARG A 278 -7.19 -6.44 -5.43
N VAL A 279 -6.30 -6.16 -4.49
CA VAL A 279 -6.37 -6.69 -3.12
C VAL A 279 -7.69 -6.28 -2.46
N HIS A 280 -8.13 -5.02 -2.60
CA HIS A 280 -9.44 -4.58 -2.10
C HIS A 280 -10.62 -5.30 -2.75
N GLN A 281 -10.51 -5.67 -4.04
CA GLN A 281 -11.56 -6.43 -4.74
C GLN A 281 -11.59 -7.91 -4.33
N ILE A 282 -10.44 -8.51 -4.00
CA ILE A 282 -10.31 -9.95 -3.68
C ILE A 282 -10.54 -10.24 -2.19
N PHE A 283 -10.20 -9.28 -1.33
CA PHE A 283 -10.19 -9.42 0.13
C PHE A 283 -11.15 -8.42 0.80
N ASP A 284 -12.20 -8.01 0.10
CA ASP A 284 -13.20 -7.04 0.56
C ASP A 284 -13.68 -7.30 1.99
N ARG A 285 -14.09 -8.53 2.30
CA ARG A 285 -14.65 -8.93 3.59
C ARG A 285 -13.62 -8.92 4.73
N PRO A 286 -12.46 -9.59 4.64
CA PRO A 286 -11.47 -9.55 5.71
C PRO A 286 -10.86 -8.14 5.91
N LEU A 287 -10.71 -7.34 4.84
CA LEU A 287 -10.30 -5.94 4.95
C LEU A 287 -11.36 -5.09 5.64
N TYR A 288 -12.64 -5.24 5.27
CA TYR A 288 -13.76 -4.59 5.96
C TYR A 288 -13.84 -4.98 7.45
N ALA A 289 -13.55 -6.24 7.79
CA ALA A 289 -13.50 -6.68 9.18
C ALA A 289 -12.38 -5.98 9.97
N THR A 290 -11.23 -5.76 9.34
CA THR A 290 -10.08 -5.05 9.93
C THR A 290 -10.43 -3.59 10.28
N LEU A 291 -11.30 -2.92 9.48
CA LEU A 291 -11.74 -1.54 9.75
C LEU A 291 -12.41 -1.34 11.13
N LYS A 292 -12.96 -2.41 11.70
CA LYS A 292 -13.65 -2.36 13.01
C LYS A 292 -12.68 -2.18 14.18
N SER A 293 -11.40 -2.49 14.00
CA SER A 293 -10.37 -2.43 15.03
C SER A 293 -9.77 -1.02 15.11
N LYS A 294 -10.10 -0.25 16.17
CA LYS A 294 -9.56 1.10 16.41
C LYS A 294 -8.04 1.13 16.66
N PHE A 295 -7.53 0.07 17.28
CA PHE A 295 -6.11 -0.24 17.46
C PHE A 295 -5.84 -1.61 16.83
N ARG A 296 -4.58 -1.96 16.56
CA ARG A 296 -4.22 -3.28 16.00
C ARG A 296 -4.91 -4.39 16.80
N GLY A 297 -5.67 -5.23 16.10
CA GLY A 297 -6.48 -6.30 16.64
C GLY A 297 -6.09 -7.68 16.12
N LYS A 298 -6.42 -8.73 16.87
CA LYS A 298 -6.18 -10.12 16.42
C LYS A 298 -6.88 -10.51 15.12
N PRO A 299 -8.07 -9.96 14.76
CA PRO A 299 -8.73 -10.28 13.49
C PRO A 299 -8.16 -9.57 12.26
N ASP A 300 -7.18 -8.68 12.45
CA ASP A 300 -6.70 -7.81 11.38
C ASP A 300 -5.96 -8.59 10.29
N MET A 301 -5.87 -7.96 9.12
CA MET A 301 -5.04 -8.40 8.00
C MET A 301 -3.71 -7.66 7.98
N ASN A 302 -2.64 -8.34 7.57
CA ASN A 302 -1.31 -7.76 7.43
C ASN A 302 -1.13 -7.26 5.99
N MET A 303 -1.24 -5.94 5.77
CA MET A 303 -1.20 -5.35 4.42
C MET A 303 0.11 -5.58 3.65
N PRO A 304 1.31 -5.49 4.26
CA PRO A 304 2.54 -5.81 3.56
C PRO A 304 2.53 -7.24 3.04
N LEU A 305 2.14 -8.20 3.88
CA LEU A 305 2.05 -9.60 3.50
C LEU A 305 0.98 -9.84 2.42
N LEU A 306 -0.21 -9.27 2.60
CA LEU A 306 -1.35 -9.46 1.70
C LEU A 306 -1.04 -8.94 0.29
N HIS A 307 -0.42 -7.77 0.18
CA HIS A 307 -0.02 -7.19 -1.10
C HIS A 307 1.04 -8.04 -1.81
N HIS A 308 2.16 -8.31 -1.15
CA HIS A 308 3.30 -8.97 -1.79
C HIS A 308 2.96 -10.41 -2.18
N TYR A 309 2.24 -11.14 -1.34
CA TYR A 309 1.87 -12.51 -1.70
C TYR A 309 0.70 -12.59 -2.68
N TYR A 310 -0.17 -11.57 -2.78
CA TYR A 310 -1.02 -11.42 -3.95
C TYR A 310 -0.19 -11.23 -5.22
N MET A 311 0.84 -10.37 -5.19
CA MET A 311 1.74 -10.16 -6.32
C MET A 311 2.44 -11.45 -6.76
N VAL A 312 2.95 -12.24 -5.81
CA VAL A 312 3.56 -13.55 -6.09
C VAL A 312 2.54 -14.54 -6.67
N SER A 313 1.35 -14.62 -6.08
CA SER A 313 0.37 -15.66 -6.43
C SER A 313 -0.33 -15.41 -7.77
N GLN A 314 -0.58 -14.15 -8.11
CA GLN A 314 -1.39 -13.77 -9.27
C GLN A 314 -1.04 -12.41 -9.85
N GLY A 315 -0.78 -11.41 -8.99
CA GLY A 315 -0.68 -10.01 -9.37
C GLY A 315 0.42 -9.70 -10.38
N SER A 316 1.57 -10.40 -10.29
CA SER A 316 2.68 -10.20 -11.23
C SER A 316 2.27 -10.48 -12.68
N LYS A 317 1.61 -11.63 -12.91
CA LYS A 317 1.10 -12.02 -14.23
C LYS A 317 -0.11 -11.17 -14.65
N GLU A 318 -1.03 -10.89 -13.74
CA GLU A 318 -2.25 -10.13 -14.02
C GLU A 318 -1.96 -8.66 -14.36
N LEU A 319 -1.01 -8.04 -13.66
CA LEU A 319 -0.73 -6.61 -13.77
C LEU A 319 0.46 -6.29 -14.68
N GLY A 320 1.26 -7.30 -15.05
CA GLY A 320 2.47 -7.14 -15.85
C GLY A 320 3.63 -6.51 -15.07
N ILE A 321 3.65 -6.68 -13.75
CA ILE A 321 4.67 -6.12 -12.86
C ILE A 321 5.45 -7.29 -12.25
N PRO A 322 6.67 -7.59 -12.74
CA PRO A 322 7.44 -8.72 -12.22
C PRO A 322 7.69 -8.57 -10.71
N ILE A 323 7.69 -9.68 -9.99
CA ILE A 323 8.12 -9.75 -8.59
C ILE A 323 9.05 -10.93 -8.42
N GLU A 324 10.13 -10.73 -7.70
CA GLU A 324 11.18 -11.75 -7.50
C GLU A 324 11.70 -11.66 -6.06
N ALA A 325 11.82 -12.80 -5.38
CA ALA A 325 12.54 -12.86 -4.12
C ALA A 325 14.04 -12.96 -4.42
N PRO A 326 14.88 -12.01 -3.99
CA PRO A 326 16.31 -12.09 -4.20
C PRO A 326 16.92 -13.20 -3.32
N PRO A 327 18.15 -13.66 -3.63
CA PRO A 327 18.90 -14.56 -2.78
C PRO A 327 19.08 -14.04 -1.34
N GLU A 328 19.21 -14.94 -0.36
CA GLU A 328 19.29 -14.60 1.06
C GLU A 328 20.47 -13.67 1.40
N ASP A 329 21.61 -13.85 0.74
CA ASP A 329 22.80 -13.02 0.92
C ASP A 329 22.57 -11.56 0.52
N GLU A 330 21.75 -11.30 -0.51
CA GLU A 330 21.32 -9.96 -0.91
C GLU A 330 20.37 -9.29 0.10
N MET A 331 19.74 -10.08 0.98
CA MET A 331 18.79 -9.58 1.99
C MET A 331 19.43 -9.30 3.35
N THR A 332 20.73 -9.56 3.53
CA THR A 332 21.42 -9.40 4.83
C THR A 332 21.59 -7.94 5.27
N GLY A 333 21.52 -6.99 4.35
CA GLY A 333 21.74 -5.56 4.61
C GLY A 333 20.62 -4.82 5.36
N TYR A 334 19.57 -5.50 5.82
CA TYR A 334 18.44 -4.87 6.53
C TYR A 334 18.33 -5.43 7.94
N LYS A 335 18.34 -4.56 8.96
CA LYS A 335 18.35 -4.96 10.37
C LYS A 335 17.18 -4.36 11.13
N LEU A 336 16.35 -5.22 11.72
CA LEU A 336 15.45 -4.82 12.80
C LEU A 336 16.24 -4.72 14.11
N VAL A 337 16.10 -3.57 14.78
CA VAL A 337 16.69 -3.28 16.08
C VAL A 337 15.55 -3.02 17.05
N LEU A 338 15.42 -3.87 18.05
CA LEU A 338 14.42 -3.68 19.11
C LEU A 338 14.97 -2.68 20.12
N MET A 339 14.25 -1.59 20.35
CA MET A 339 14.59 -0.59 21.37
C MET A 339 13.88 -0.93 22.67
N GLN A 340 14.57 -1.67 23.54
CA GLN A 340 14.08 -2.14 24.84
C GLN A 340 15.01 -1.71 25.97
N ASP A 341 14.48 -1.58 27.19
CA ASP A 341 15.20 -1.06 28.35
C ASP A 341 16.51 -1.83 28.67
N ASP A 342 16.54 -3.14 28.40
CA ASP A 342 17.68 -4.03 28.64
C ASP A 342 18.60 -4.20 27.42
N THR A 343 18.31 -3.54 26.30
CA THR A 343 19.07 -3.66 25.03
C THR A 343 20.03 -2.51 24.75
N ILE A 344 20.17 -1.55 25.67
CA ILE A 344 21.02 -0.36 25.50
C ILE A 344 22.46 -0.71 25.04
N PRO A 345 23.16 -1.70 25.63
CA PRO A 345 24.51 -2.06 25.17
C PRO A 345 24.55 -2.50 23.69
N GLN A 346 23.57 -3.30 23.26
CA GLN A 346 23.45 -3.78 21.87
C GLN A 346 23.09 -2.64 20.90
N LEU A 347 22.25 -1.70 21.34
CA LEU A 347 21.96 -0.47 20.59
C LEU A 347 23.25 0.35 20.38
N GLN A 348 24.00 0.59 21.45
CA GLN A 348 25.26 1.35 21.40
C GLN A 348 26.30 0.67 20.51
N GLU A 349 26.44 -0.66 20.58
CA GLU A 349 27.34 -1.42 19.70
C GLU A 349 26.95 -1.27 18.23
N THR A 350 25.65 -1.44 17.93
CA THR A 350 25.12 -1.30 16.56
C THR A 350 25.35 0.13 16.03
N PHE A 351 25.04 1.15 16.83
CA PHE A 351 25.22 2.55 16.46
C PHE A 351 26.70 2.93 16.33
N ALA A 352 27.58 2.42 17.19
CA ALA A 352 29.01 2.61 17.07
C ALA A 352 29.57 2.00 15.78
N ALA A 353 29.10 0.81 15.39
CA ALA A 353 29.50 0.18 14.12
C ALA A 353 29.04 0.98 12.90
N ILE A 354 27.83 1.57 12.95
CA ILE A 354 27.34 2.45 11.88
C ILE A 354 28.16 3.74 11.80
N LEU A 355 28.38 4.40 12.94
CA LEU A 355 29.18 5.63 13.02
C LEU A 355 30.63 5.39 12.58
N GLY A 356 31.19 4.21 12.89
CA GLY A 356 32.53 3.80 12.48
C GLY A 356 32.63 3.29 11.04
N GLY A 357 31.52 3.16 10.32
CA GLY A 357 31.49 2.66 8.94
C GLY A 357 31.77 1.16 8.79
N SER A 358 31.77 0.39 9.89
CA SER A 358 31.99 -1.06 9.89
C SER A 358 30.71 -1.89 9.85
N SER A 359 29.55 -1.27 10.06
CA SER A 359 28.25 -1.93 9.98
C SER A 359 27.97 -2.45 8.56
N PRO A 360 27.49 -3.70 8.39
CA PRO A 360 27.07 -4.22 7.09
C PRO A 360 25.65 -3.79 6.70
N TYR A 361 24.93 -3.10 7.59
CA TYR A 361 23.53 -2.76 7.38
C TYR A 361 23.41 -1.52 6.50
N LYS A 362 22.59 -1.62 5.45
CA LYS A 362 22.16 -0.52 4.58
C LYS A 362 20.96 0.22 5.16
N ILE A 363 20.07 -0.51 5.85
CA ILE A 363 18.90 0.05 6.52
C ILE A 363 18.77 -0.58 7.90
N VAL A 364 18.50 0.26 8.89
CA VAL A 364 18.15 -0.14 10.24
C VAL A 364 16.73 0.35 10.55
N ALA A 365 15.87 -0.57 10.99
CA ALA A 365 14.53 -0.28 11.47
C ALA A 365 14.51 -0.31 12.99
N LEU A 366 14.12 0.79 13.63
CA LEU A 366 14.14 0.95 15.08
C LEU A 366 12.75 0.70 15.67
N ASN A 367 12.52 -0.43 16.31
CA ASN A 367 11.18 -0.76 16.81
C ASN A 367 11.02 -0.44 18.31
N ASP A 368 10.15 0.53 18.60
CA ASP A 368 9.86 1.06 19.93
C ASP A 368 9.20 0.06 20.89
N GLU A 369 9.95 -0.36 21.91
CA GLU A 369 9.45 -1.23 22.99
C GLU A 369 10.04 -0.87 24.37
N TYR A 370 10.41 0.39 24.58
CA TYR A 370 11.03 0.87 25.82
C TYR A 370 10.04 1.58 26.74
N SER A 371 10.42 1.66 28.03
CA SER A 371 9.73 2.44 29.06
C SER A 371 10.64 3.49 29.71
N ASP A 372 11.96 3.27 29.71
CA ASP A 372 12.96 4.24 30.16
C ASP A 372 13.38 5.15 28.99
N MET A 373 13.27 6.47 29.18
CA MET A 373 13.66 7.46 28.17
C MET A 373 15.15 7.42 27.83
N LYS A 374 16.00 6.82 28.66
CA LYS A 374 17.42 6.60 28.32
C LYS A 374 17.60 5.84 27.01
N VAL A 375 16.68 4.93 26.66
CA VAL A 375 16.73 4.20 25.39
C VAL A 375 16.55 5.16 24.22
N ALA A 376 15.59 6.09 24.33
CA ALA A 376 15.38 7.14 23.33
C ALA A 376 16.58 8.10 23.26
N ASP A 377 17.16 8.48 24.40
CA ASP A 377 18.33 9.38 24.44
C ASP A 377 19.53 8.80 23.66
N VAL A 378 19.73 7.48 23.70
CA VAL A 378 20.78 6.78 22.93
C VAL A 378 20.52 6.88 21.43
N ALA A 379 19.28 6.72 20.98
CA ALA A 379 18.91 6.89 19.57
C ALA A 379 19.06 8.34 19.11
N VAL A 380 18.63 9.31 19.93
CA VAL A 380 18.75 10.74 19.64
C VAL A 380 20.22 11.18 19.52
N ASP A 381 21.11 10.72 20.41
CA ASP A 381 22.55 10.99 20.29
C ASP A 381 23.13 10.40 18.99
N PHE A 382 22.77 9.14 18.69
CA PHE A 382 23.19 8.50 17.45
C PHE A 382 22.76 9.31 16.22
N PHE A 383 21.50 9.73 16.14
CA PHE A 383 20.98 10.50 15.02
C PHE A 383 21.72 11.83 14.84
N ALA A 384 21.90 12.59 15.93
CA ALA A 384 22.57 13.89 15.89
C ALA A 384 24.01 13.76 15.38
N ARG A 385 24.71 12.68 15.76
CA ARG A 385 26.08 12.40 15.31
C ARG A 385 26.15 11.88 13.88
N PHE A 386 25.21 11.02 13.49
CA PHE A 386 25.22 10.36 12.18
C PHE A 386 24.75 11.29 11.05
N LEU A 387 23.76 12.15 11.32
CA LEU A 387 23.07 13.01 10.36
C LEU A 387 22.95 14.46 10.85
N PRO A 388 24.07 15.15 11.12
CA PRO A 388 24.04 16.51 11.69
C PRO A 388 23.51 17.57 10.74
N ALA A 389 23.65 17.36 9.42
CA ALA A 389 23.22 18.32 8.41
C ALA A 389 21.71 18.22 8.15
N PRO A 390 20.99 19.35 8.04
CA PRO A 390 19.58 19.36 7.65
C PRO A 390 19.41 18.91 6.21
N SER A 391 18.26 18.30 5.92
CA SER A 391 17.81 17.93 4.58
C SER A 391 17.24 19.12 3.81
N ALA A 392 17.05 18.99 2.51
CA ALA A 392 16.35 20.00 1.70
C ALA A 392 14.85 20.16 2.05
N PHE A 393 14.31 19.26 2.88
CA PHE A 393 12.91 19.24 3.32
C PHE A 393 12.67 19.98 4.62
N GLU A 394 13.73 20.47 5.27
CA GLU A 394 13.65 21.18 6.53
C GLU A 394 13.52 22.69 6.35
N ARG A 395 12.80 23.31 7.29
CA ARG A 395 12.65 24.75 7.35
C ARG A 395 14.01 25.44 7.48
N LYS A 396 14.14 26.57 6.79
CA LYS A 396 15.30 27.44 6.94
C LYS A 396 15.32 28.06 8.34
N PRO A 397 16.51 28.29 8.93
CA PRO A 397 16.63 29.02 10.19
C PRO A 397 15.89 30.37 10.14
N GLY A 398 15.08 30.65 11.16
CA GLY A 398 14.28 31.87 11.26
C GLY A 398 12.92 31.85 10.55
N ALA A 399 12.56 30.75 9.89
CA ALA A 399 11.19 30.57 9.39
C ALA A 399 10.18 30.48 10.56
N PRO A 400 8.94 30.99 10.41
CA PRO A 400 7.89 30.83 11.41
C PRO A 400 7.62 29.35 11.72
N ASP A 401 7.24 29.06 12.95
CA ASP A 401 6.85 27.71 13.33
C ASP A 401 5.53 27.31 12.65
N PRO A 402 5.48 26.13 12.00
CA PRO A 402 4.24 25.66 11.42
C PRO A 402 3.26 25.28 12.53
N PRO A 403 1.95 25.35 12.27
CA PRO A 403 0.99 24.69 13.15
C PRO A 403 1.35 23.21 13.27
N LEU A 404 1.29 22.65 14.48
CA LEU A 404 1.67 21.25 14.74
C LEU A 404 0.56 20.25 14.40
N SER A 405 -0.67 20.74 14.23
CA SER A 405 -1.83 19.95 13.84
C SER A 405 -2.84 20.81 13.10
N ILE A 406 -3.65 20.16 12.27
CA ILE A 406 -4.87 20.74 11.70
C ILE A 406 -5.96 20.94 12.77
N ARG A 407 -5.83 20.35 13.95
CA ARG A 407 -6.81 20.47 15.03
C ARG A 407 -6.46 21.60 15.98
N LYS A 408 -7.44 22.44 16.30
CA LYS A 408 -7.29 23.51 17.31
C LYS A 408 -7.06 22.87 18.69
N PRO A 409 -6.04 23.29 19.46
CA PRO A 409 -5.70 22.64 20.74
C PRO A 409 -6.83 22.60 21.78
N GLU A 410 -7.69 23.62 21.81
CA GLU A 410 -8.74 23.76 22.83
C GLU A 410 -10.05 23.03 22.47
N THR A 411 -10.42 23.01 21.18
CA THR A 411 -11.72 22.48 20.72
C THR A 411 -11.60 21.16 19.97
N CYS A 412 -10.41 20.83 19.49
CA CYS A 412 -10.12 19.69 18.60
C CYS A 412 -10.87 19.69 17.26
N GLU A 413 -11.51 20.82 16.93
CA GLU A 413 -12.07 21.08 15.61
C GLU A 413 -10.97 21.15 14.56
N VAL A 414 -11.26 20.60 13.39
CA VAL A 414 -10.35 20.66 12.23
C VAL A 414 -10.41 22.05 11.61
N ASP A 415 -9.24 22.61 11.34
CA ASP A 415 -9.04 23.85 10.61
C ASP A 415 -8.40 23.55 9.24
N ASP A 416 -9.26 23.45 8.22
CA ASP A 416 -8.87 23.15 6.84
C ASP A 416 -8.02 24.26 6.19
N SER A 417 -7.88 25.43 6.83
CA SER A 417 -6.99 26.48 6.33
C SER A 417 -5.51 26.19 6.61
N ILE A 418 -5.21 25.33 7.59
CA ILE A 418 -3.85 24.92 7.95
C ILE A 418 -3.27 23.96 6.92
N LEU A 419 -4.05 22.94 6.59
CA LEU A 419 -3.73 21.96 5.56
C LEU A 419 -5.02 21.69 4.80
N SER A 420 -5.09 22.18 3.57
CA SER A 420 -6.29 21.99 2.76
C SER A 420 -6.55 20.49 2.55
N PRO A 421 -7.82 20.04 2.64
CA PRO A 421 -8.18 18.66 2.42
C PRO A 421 -7.59 18.16 1.11
N PHE A 422 -6.90 17.04 1.18
CA PHE A 422 -6.24 16.52 -0.01
C PHE A 422 -7.33 16.10 -1.02
N PRO A 423 -7.23 16.47 -2.31
CA PRO A 423 -8.31 16.22 -3.26
C PRO A 423 -8.65 14.73 -3.29
N ARG A 424 -9.92 14.36 -3.46
CA ARG A 424 -10.24 12.94 -3.64
C ARG A 424 -9.66 12.47 -4.98
N ARG A 425 -9.12 11.26 -5.02
CA ARG A 425 -8.77 10.61 -6.28
C ARG A 425 -10.04 10.43 -7.12
N ILE A 426 -10.05 11.03 -8.32
CA ILE A 426 -11.20 11.00 -9.24
C ILE A 426 -11.16 9.77 -10.16
N ASP A 427 -9.97 9.18 -10.37
CA ASP A 427 -9.81 8.01 -11.23
C ASP A 427 -10.61 6.82 -10.69
N THR A 428 -11.53 6.32 -11.50
CA THR A 428 -12.26 5.09 -11.19
C THR A 428 -11.30 3.92 -11.23
N ALA A 429 -11.24 3.12 -10.16
CA ALA A 429 -10.52 1.86 -10.14
C ALA A 429 -10.98 0.98 -11.31
N GLN A 430 -10.04 0.36 -12.01
CA GLN A 430 -10.38 -0.54 -13.10
C GLN A 430 -11.20 -1.71 -12.53
N LYS A 431 -12.41 -1.91 -13.05
CA LYS A 431 -13.23 -3.07 -12.69
C LYS A 431 -12.66 -4.29 -13.41
N TYR A 432 -12.03 -5.18 -12.66
CA TYR A 432 -11.60 -6.47 -13.18
C TYR A 432 -12.73 -7.47 -13.01
N GLU A 433 -13.05 -8.24 -14.05
CA GLU A 433 -14.00 -9.35 -13.91
C GLU A 433 -13.44 -10.36 -12.89
N VAL A 434 -14.14 -10.54 -11.77
CA VAL A 434 -13.83 -11.59 -10.81
C VAL A 434 -14.36 -12.90 -11.37
N ILE A 435 -13.64 -13.49 -12.32
CA ILE A 435 -14.13 -14.65 -13.10
C ILE A 435 -14.23 -15.94 -12.27
N ALA A 436 -13.58 -16.07 -11.11
CA ALA A 436 -13.38 -17.41 -10.51
C ALA A 436 -14.35 -17.83 -9.38
N TYR A 437 -15.04 -16.92 -8.68
CA TYR A 437 -15.61 -17.28 -7.35
C TYR A 437 -17.13 -17.37 -7.25
N ARG A 438 -17.90 -16.69 -8.09
CA ARG A 438 -19.37 -16.75 -8.03
C ARG A 438 -19.87 -18.13 -8.46
N GLU A 439 -19.33 -18.65 -9.57
CA GLU A 439 -19.66 -19.98 -10.08
C GLU A 439 -19.19 -21.08 -9.11
N LEU A 440 -17.97 -20.98 -8.57
CA LEU A 440 -17.44 -21.97 -7.61
C LEU A 440 -18.26 -22.02 -6.30
N ARG A 441 -18.69 -20.86 -5.77
CA ARG A 441 -19.56 -20.81 -4.58
C ARG A 441 -20.95 -21.38 -4.84
N TRP A 442 -21.51 -21.13 -6.03
CA TRP A 442 -22.78 -21.72 -6.41
C TRP A 442 -22.61 -23.25 -6.51
N VAL A 443 -21.59 -23.75 -7.19
CA VAL A 443 -21.29 -25.19 -7.26
C VAL A 443 -21.12 -25.82 -5.86
N LEU A 444 -20.40 -25.17 -4.94
CA LEU A 444 -20.23 -25.64 -3.56
C LEU A 444 -21.54 -25.63 -2.74
N PHE A 445 -22.38 -24.61 -2.92
CA PHE A 445 -23.69 -24.54 -2.27
C PHE A 445 -24.65 -25.61 -2.81
N VAL A 446 -24.72 -25.82 -4.15
CA VAL A 446 -25.50 -26.92 -4.75
C VAL A 446 -25.04 -28.27 -4.19
N ASN A 447 -23.73 -28.52 -4.19
CA ASN A 447 -23.19 -29.81 -3.73
C ASN A 447 -23.48 -30.07 -2.24
N SER A 448 -23.37 -29.06 -1.39
CA SER A 448 -23.73 -29.17 0.03
C SER A 448 -25.23 -29.42 0.23
N LEU A 449 -26.08 -28.75 -0.55
CA LEU A 449 -27.53 -28.94 -0.53
C LEU A 449 -27.93 -30.35 -0.97
N LEU A 450 -27.36 -30.84 -2.08
CA LEU A 450 -27.61 -32.18 -2.60
C LEU A 450 -27.17 -33.26 -1.60
N ARG A 451 -26.03 -33.09 -0.94
CA ARG A 451 -25.56 -34.01 0.12
C ARG A 451 -26.50 -34.01 1.32
N GLY A 452 -27.00 -32.85 1.74
CA GLY A 452 -27.97 -32.74 2.83
C GLY A 452 -29.30 -33.44 2.51
N VAL A 453 -29.82 -33.24 1.29
CA VAL A 453 -31.04 -33.90 0.81
C VAL A 453 -30.86 -35.42 0.72
N ALA A 454 -29.73 -35.88 0.19
CA ALA A 454 -29.41 -37.31 0.09
C ALA A 454 -29.33 -37.98 1.47
N LEU A 455 -28.70 -37.31 2.46
CA LEU A 455 -28.64 -37.80 3.84
C LEU A 455 -30.04 -37.88 4.45
N GLY A 456 -30.86 -36.83 4.28
CA GLY A 456 -32.24 -36.81 4.77
C GLY A 456 -33.12 -37.92 4.17
N LEU A 457 -33.02 -38.14 2.85
CA LEU A 457 -33.69 -39.24 2.16
C LEU A 457 -33.20 -40.61 2.63
N GLY A 458 -31.89 -40.78 2.85
CA GLY A 458 -31.31 -41.99 3.41
C GLY A 458 -31.87 -42.31 4.80
N CYS A 459 -31.92 -41.32 5.69
CA CYS A 459 -32.53 -41.48 7.02
C CYS A 459 -34.02 -41.85 6.93
N MET A 460 -34.77 -41.24 6.01
CA MET A 460 -36.18 -41.56 5.78
C MET A 460 -36.37 -43.01 5.29
N ILE A 461 -35.54 -43.48 4.35
CA ILE A 461 -35.59 -44.86 3.85
C ILE A 461 -35.29 -45.84 4.99
N VAL A 462 -34.27 -45.58 5.80
CA VAL A 462 -33.94 -46.42 6.97
C VAL A 462 -35.09 -46.42 7.98
N TYR A 463 -35.71 -45.26 8.23
CA TYR A 463 -36.86 -45.15 9.13
C TYR A 463 -38.09 -45.91 8.61
N VAL A 464 -38.39 -45.82 7.30
CA VAL A 464 -39.47 -46.58 6.66
C VAL A 464 -39.17 -48.07 6.69
N PHE A 465 -37.94 -48.50 6.42
CA PHE A 465 -37.52 -49.90 6.54
C PHE A 465 -37.70 -50.41 7.98
N TYR A 466 -37.30 -49.62 8.99
CA TYR A 466 -37.54 -49.92 10.40
C TYR A 466 -39.02 -50.10 10.71
N LEU A 467 -39.89 -49.21 10.22
CA LEU A 467 -41.34 -49.32 10.41
C LEU A 467 -41.96 -50.54 9.71
N LEU A 468 -41.49 -50.90 8.52
CA LEU A 468 -42.07 -51.97 7.72
C LEU A 468 -41.55 -53.37 8.12
N VAL A 469 -40.30 -53.49 8.53
CA VAL A 469 -39.63 -54.77 8.78
C VAL A 469 -39.50 -55.06 10.28
N LEU A 470 -39.07 -54.08 11.07
CA LEU A 470 -38.76 -54.30 12.49
C LEU A 470 -39.97 -54.09 13.40
N ARG A 471 -40.85 -53.14 13.08
CA ARG A 471 -42.07 -52.88 13.88
C ARG A 471 -43.21 -53.87 13.63
N ARG A 472 -43.21 -54.58 12.50
CA ARG A 472 -44.26 -55.56 12.16
C ARG A 472 -44.19 -56.85 12.99
N ASN A 473 -43.06 -57.11 13.66
CA ASN A 473 -42.87 -58.27 14.53
C ASN A 473 -43.30 -58.03 15.99
N THR A 474 -43.91 -56.88 16.30
CA THR A 474 -44.44 -56.57 17.63
C THR A 474 -45.94 -56.30 17.56
N VAL A 475 -46.73 -57.36 17.28
CA VAL A 475 -48.14 -57.42 17.68
C VAL A 475 -48.29 -58.63 18.61
N PRO A 476 -48.57 -58.45 19.91
CA PRO A 476 -48.73 -59.56 20.84
C PRO A 476 -50.02 -60.33 20.56
N GLY A 477 -49.89 -61.66 20.46
CA GLY A 477 -51.03 -62.57 20.46
C GLY A 477 -51.82 -62.49 21.77
N SER A 478 -53.14 -62.61 21.62
CA SER A 478 -54.21 -62.48 22.61
C SER A 478 -54.01 -63.23 23.94
N SER A 479 -54.41 -62.58 25.04
CA SER A 479 -54.58 -63.19 26.37
C SER A 479 -55.78 -64.14 26.41
N SER A 480 -55.58 -65.38 26.86
CA SER A 480 -56.65 -66.24 27.37
C SER A 480 -56.85 -65.95 28.85
N ALA A 481 -58.06 -65.50 29.21
CA ALA A 481 -58.49 -65.26 30.58
C ALA A 481 -58.56 -66.58 31.37
N ALA A 482 -57.99 -66.58 32.58
CA ALA A 482 -58.34 -67.51 33.66
C ALA A 482 -58.18 -66.76 34.99
N TYR A 483 -59.29 -66.20 35.47
CA TYR A 483 -59.47 -65.85 36.88
C TYR A 483 -60.32 -66.95 37.50
N ASP A 484 -59.71 -67.77 38.36
CA ASP A 484 -60.42 -68.56 39.35
C ASP A 484 -60.18 -67.97 40.73
N LYS A 485 -61.26 -68.00 41.51
CA LYS A 485 -61.47 -67.42 42.85
C LYS A 485 -60.45 -67.92 43.87
N VAL A 486 -60.00 -67.04 44.77
CA VAL A 486 -60.28 -66.97 46.23
C VAL A 486 -59.58 -65.73 46.79
#